data_AF-A0A7I9ZB64-F1
#
_entry.id   AF-A0A7I9ZB64-F1
#
_cell.length_a   1.000
_cell.length_b   1.000
_cell.length_c   1.000
_cell.angle_alpha   90.00
_cell.angle_beta   90.00
_cell.angle_gamma   90.00
#
_symmetry.space_group_name_H-M   'P 1'
#
loop_
_entity.id
_entity.type
_entity.pdbx_description
1 polymer ?
#
loop_
_entity_poly.entity_id
_entity_poly.type
_entity_poly.pdbx_seq_one_letter_code
_entity_poly.pdbx_strand_id
1 'polypeptide(L)'
;MTRRTGAGVIREFVGLPSRTAGRAGAGGHPCQGLYHRGVGRKPKVAMIAAHYQIDFSEHYLADYMATRGIGFLGWNTRFRGFESSFLLDHALVDIGVGVRWLREVQGVETVVLLGNSGGGSLMAAYQSQAVEPNVTPLDGMRPAAGLTELPPADGYVATAAHPGRPEVLTAWMDAAVVDENDPVATDADLDLFDGRNGPPYAPEFLARYRRAQVARNHAITDWAESELKRVRAAGFSDRPFSVMRTWADPRMVDPGIEPTKRQPNMCYAGVPAKANRSAHGIAAACTLRNWLSMWSLRVAQTRAEPHLTRIACPALVINADADTGVFPSDAQRIFDGLAGADKTQASVDTDHYFTTPGARTEQADTIAGWIGKRWR
;
A
#
# COMPACT_ATOMS: atom_id res chain seq x y z
N MET A 1 -25.10 -6.26 9.51
CA MET A 1 -25.34 -6.69 10.91
C MET A 1 -24.62 -5.71 11.82
N THR A 2 -25.33 -5.04 12.72
CA THR A 2 -24.75 -4.03 13.59
C THR A 2 -24.40 -4.67 14.93
N ARG A 3 -23.11 -4.73 15.30
CA ARG A 3 -22.67 -5.28 16.60
C ARG A 3 -22.15 -4.16 17.48
N ARG A 4 -22.56 -4.17 18.76
CA ARG A 4 -21.98 -3.33 19.81
C ARG A 4 -20.81 -4.09 20.43
N THR A 5 -19.65 -3.44 20.54
CA THR A 5 -18.54 -3.96 21.35
C THR A 5 -18.64 -3.41 22.77
N GLY A 6 -17.97 -4.06 23.72
CA GLY A 6 -17.93 -3.61 25.12
C GLY A 6 -17.35 -2.21 25.34
N ALA A 7 -16.70 -1.63 24.33
CA ALA A 7 -16.04 -0.32 24.37
C ALA A 7 -16.89 0.86 23.86
N GLY A 8 -18.21 0.69 23.71
CA GLY A 8 -19.08 1.78 23.23
C GLY A 8 -18.92 2.11 21.73
N VAL A 9 -18.45 1.14 20.94
CA VAL A 9 -18.32 1.25 19.47
C VAL A 9 -19.39 0.39 18.78
N ILE A 10 -19.97 0.95 17.72
CA ILE A 10 -20.86 0.28 16.79
C ILE A 10 -20.06 -0.10 15.55
N ARG A 11 -20.14 -1.37 15.15
CA ARG A 11 -19.58 -1.89 13.89
C ARG A 11 -20.69 -2.27 12.93
N GLU A 12 -20.67 -1.69 11.73
CA GLU A 12 -21.64 -1.93 10.66
C GLU A 12 -20.94 -2.53 9.44
N PHE A 13 -21.32 -3.75 9.07
CA PHE A 13 -20.88 -4.34 7.80
C PHE A 13 -21.53 -3.66 6.61
N VAL A 14 -20.71 -3.25 5.66
CA VAL A 14 -21.11 -2.57 4.42
C VAL A 14 -20.65 -3.42 3.24
N GLY A 15 -21.56 -3.72 2.32
CA GLY A 15 -21.25 -4.40 1.07
C GLY A 15 -22.02 -3.73 -0.07
N LEU A 16 -21.30 -3.26 -1.09
CA LEU A 16 -21.88 -2.43 -2.17
C LEU A 16 -21.39 -2.89 -3.55
N PRO A 17 -22.23 -2.78 -4.59
CA PRO A 17 -21.76 -2.92 -5.96
C PRO A 17 -20.81 -1.76 -6.31
N SER A 18 -19.99 -1.98 -7.32
CA SER A 18 -19.19 -0.96 -7.98
C SER A 18 -19.76 -0.70 -9.37
N ARG A 19 -19.46 0.45 -9.97
CA ARG A 19 -19.89 0.73 -11.35
C ARG A 19 -19.36 -0.26 -12.37
N THR A 20 -18.25 -0.91 -12.06
CA THR A 20 -17.60 -1.91 -12.92
C THR A 20 -17.75 -3.34 -12.40
N ALA A 21 -18.53 -3.58 -11.35
CA ALA A 21 -18.85 -4.93 -10.88
C ALA A 21 -20.13 -4.96 -10.04
N GLY A 22 -21.04 -5.87 -10.38
CA GLY A 22 -22.22 -6.19 -9.58
C GLY A 22 -21.90 -7.16 -8.44
N ARG A 23 -22.95 -7.58 -7.72
CA ARG A 23 -22.87 -8.67 -6.75
C ARG A 23 -22.55 -9.98 -7.50
N ALA A 24 -21.52 -10.70 -7.05
CA ALA A 24 -21.15 -11.98 -7.63
C ALA A 24 -22.26 -13.03 -7.45
N GLY A 25 -22.30 -14.05 -8.32
CA GLY A 25 -23.30 -15.13 -8.24
C GLY A 25 -23.28 -15.90 -6.91
N ALA A 26 -22.11 -15.99 -6.25
CA ALA A 26 -21.96 -16.56 -4.90
C ALA A 26 -22.44 -15.61 -3.77
N GLY A 27 -22.87 -14.39 -4.09
CA GLY A 27 -23.48 -13.44 -3.17
C GLY A 27 -22.55 -12.37 -2.58
N GLY A 28 -21.26 -12.37 -2.90
CA GLY A 28 -20.31 -11.34 -2.46
C GLY A 28 -20.45 -10.03 -3.25
N HIS A 29 -20.31 -8.89 -2.57
CA HIS A 29 -20.16 -7.59 -3.23
C HIS A 29 -18.67 -7.32 -3.53
N PRO A 30 -18.34 -6.60 -4.62
CA PRO A 30 -16.94 -6.28 -4.95
C PRO A 30 -16.31 -5.34 -3.93
N CYS A 31 -17.10 -4.45 -3.33
CA CYS A 31 -16.62 -3.53 -2.30
C CYS A 31 -17.25 -3.90 -0.97
N GLN A 32 -16.42 -4.13 0.05
CA GLN A 32 -16.86 -4.58 1.37
C GLN A 32 -16.05 -3.94 2.47
N GLY A 33 -16.64 -3.74 3.64
CA GLY A 33 -15.94 -3.15 4.78
C GLY A 33 -16.71 -3.18 6.08
N LEU A 34 -16.08 -2.66 7.13
CA LEU A 34 -16.74 -2.37 8.40
C LEU A 34 -16.63 -0.87 8.68
N TYR A 35 -17.76 -0.26 8.98
CA TYR A 35 -17.83 1.10 9.49
C TYR A 35 -17.92 1.09 11.02
N HIS A 36 -16.99 1.79 11.66
CA HIS A 36 -16.87 1.92 13.10
C HIS A 36 -17.23 3.35 13.51
N ARG A 37 -18.05 3.49 14.56
CA ARG A 37 -18.38 4.78 15.18
C ARG A 37 -18.77 4.62 16.63
N GLY A 38 -18.62 5.67 17.42
CA GLY A 38 -19.13 5.71 18.80
C GLY A 38 -20.66 5.54 18.88
N VAL A 39 -21.14 5.03 20.02
CA VAL A 39 -22.57 5.00 20.36
C VAL A 39 -23.08 6.43 20.61
N GLY A 40 -24.31 6.72 20.19
CA GLY A 40 -25.02 7.95 20.57
C GLY A 40 -24.81 9.18 19.68
N ARG A 41 -23.73 9.25 18.89
CA ARG A 41 -23.52 10.36 17.93
C ARG A 41 -23.09 9.84 16.55
N LYS A 42 -23.62 10.45 15.48
CA LYS A 42 -23.10 10.26 14.12
C LYS A 42 -21.87 11.15 13.93
N PRO A 43 -20.70 10.60 13.57
CA PRO A 43 -19.51 11.40 13.29
C PRO A 43 -19.72 12.33 12.10
N LYS A 44 -19.24 13.57 12.21
CA LYS A 44 -19.14 14.51 11.08
C LYS A 44 -17.85 14.32 10.28
N VAL A 45 -16.81 13.83 10.94
CA VAL A 45 -15.53 13.46 10.32
C VAL A 45 -15.40 11.95 10.33
N ALA A 46 -14.98 11.35 9.21
CA ALA A 46 -14.64 9.94 9.16
C ALA A 46 -13.37 9.69 8.34
N MET A 47 -12.66 8.62 8.70
CA MET A 47 -11.53 8.10 7.96
C MET A 47 -11.96 6.93 7.07
N ILE A 48 -11.28 6.75 5.94
CA ILE A 48 -11.37 5.53 5.12
C ILE A 48 -9.96 4.97 4.88
N ALA A 49 -9.79 3.67 5.10
CA ALA A 49 -8.52 2.98 4.87
C ALA A 49 -8.73 1.83 3.89
N ALA A 50 -7.86 1.73 2.88
CA ALA A 50 -7.86 0.64 1.92
C ALA A 50 -6.43 0.20 1.59
N HIS A 51 -6.28 -1.05 1.16
CA HIS A 51 -5.01 -1.66 0.79
C HIS A 51 -5.12 -2.40 -0.54
N TYR A 52 -3.98 -2.67 -1.20
CA TYR A 52 -3.94 -3.38 -2.49
C TYR A 52 -4.59 -4.77 -2.42
N GLN A 53 -4.21 -5.57 -1.39
CA GLN A 53 -4.66 -6.96 -1.27
C GLN A 53 -5.04 -7.42 0.15
N ILE A 54 -4.63 -6.68 1.19
CA ILE A 54 -4.83 -7.10 2.59
C ILE A 54 -6.24 -6.68 3.01
N ASP A 55 -6.86 -7.48 3.89
CA ASP A 55 -8.14 -7.13 4.49
C ASP A 55 -7.99 -5.96 5.46
N PHE A 56 -8.59 -4.82 5.12
CA PHE A 56 -8.61 -3.63 5.95
C PHE A 56 -9.97 -3.40 6.61
N SER A 57 -10.93 -4.32 6.48
CA SER A 57 -12.24 -4.16 7.12
C SER A 57 -12.13 -4.07 8.64
N GLU A 58 -11.26 -4.86 9.25
CA GLU A 58 -10.97 -4.84 10.70
C GLU A 58 -9.68 -4.10 11.05
N HIS A 59 -9.39 -2.98 10.35
CA HIS A 59 -8.17 -2.21 10.55
C HIS A 59 -7.94 -1.85 12.03
N TYR A 60 -6.69 -2.01 12.50
CA TYR A 60 -6.34 -1.93 13.92
C TYR A 60 -6.59 -0.58 14.59
N LEU A 61 -6.72 0.50 13.81
CA LEU A 61 -7.07 1.85 14.31
C LEU A 61 -8.58 2.10 14.45
N ALA A 62 -9.45 1.24 13.90
CA ALA A 62 -10.85 1.58 13.70
C ALA A 62 -11.61 1.92 15.01
N ASP A 63 -11.46 1.08 16.03
CA ASP A 63 -12.07 1.33 17.35
C ASP A 63 -11.42 2.52 18.09
N TYR A 64 -10.11 2.73 17.92
CA TYR A 64 -9.40 3.86 18.53
C TYR A 64 -9.89 5.20 17.99
N MET A 65 -10.13 5.29 16.68
CA MET A 65 -10.69 6.51 16.08
C MET A 65 -12.17 6.69 16.45
N ALA A 66 -12.95 5.60 16.44
CA ALA A 66 -14.37 5.64 16.80
C ALA A 66 -14.61 6.14 18.22
N THR A 67 -13.79 5.72 19.19
CA THR A 67 -13.85 6.19 20.59
C THR A 67 -13.44 7.66 20.75
N ARG A 68 -12.71 8.22 19.78
CA ARG A 68 -12.36 9.66 19.70
C ARG A 68 -13.39 10.48 18.90
N GLY A 69 -14.56 9.89 18.60
CA GLY A 69 -15.65 10.57 17.91
C GLY A 69 -15.48 10.69 16.39
N ILE A 70 -14.46 10.03 15.81
CA ILE A 70 -14.17 10.03 14.38
C ILE A 70 -14.66 8.70 13.79
N GLY A 71 -15.49 8.75 12.76
CA GLY A 71 -15.93 7.54 12.06
C GLY A 71 -14.74 6.85 11.39
N PHE A 72 -14.77 5.53 11.25
CA PHE A 72 -13.70 4.81 10.55
C PHE A 72 -14.28 3.73 9.65
N LEU A 73 -14.05 3.83 8.36
CA LEU A 73 -14.41 2.81 7.38
C LEU A 73 -13.15 2.04 6.99
N GLY A 74 -13.03 0.83 7.53
CA GLY A 74 -12.11 -0.17 6.99
C GLY A 74 -12.70 -0.70 5.68
N TRP A 75 -12.03 -0.49 4.56
CA TRP A 75 -12.59 -0.69 3.22
C TRP A 75 -11.72 -1.60 2.36
N ASN A 76 -12.36 -2.60 1.76
CA ASN A 76 -11.76 -3.50 0.80
C ASN A 76 -12.30 -3.21 -0.59
N THR A 77 -11.38 -3.08 -1.54
CA THR A 77 -11.69 -3.18 -2.97
C THR A 77 -11.92 -4.65 -3.34
N ARG A 78 -12.32 -4.90 -4.59
CA ARG A 78 -12.47 -6.27 -5.10
C ARG A 78 -11.17 -7.09 -5.09
N PHE A 79 -10.03 -6.43 -4.91
CA PHE A 79 -8.70 -7.04 -5.00
C PHE A 79 -8.18 -7.59 -3.67
N ARG A 80 -8.97 -7.54 -2.58
CA ARG A 80 -8.62 -8.24 -1.34
C ARG A 80 -8.41 -9.73 -1.59
N GLY A 81 -7.18 -10.21 -1.37
CA GLY A 81 -6.77 -11.59 -1.64
C GLY A 81 -6.59 -11.94 -3.13
N PHE A 82 -6.76 -10.97 -4.04
CA PHE A 82 -6.68 -11.15 -5.50
C PHE A 82 -5.67 -10.18 -6.12
N GLU A 83 -4.50 -10.05 -5.50
CA GLU A 83 -3.43 -9.16 -5.93
C GLU A 83 -3.00 -9.37 -7.38
N SER A 84 -2.93 -10.62 -7.84
CA SER A 84 -2.55 -10.99 -9.20
C SER A 84 -3.51 -10.45 -10.28
N SER A 85 -4.69 -9.96 -9.89
CA SER A 85 -5.68 -9.36 -10.80
C SER A 85 -5.78 -7.84 -10.63
N PHE A 86 -4.94 -7.22 -9.82
CA PHE A 86 -5.05 -5.81 -9.46
C PHE A 86 -5.00 -4.86 -10.67
N LEU A 87 -5.98 -3.96 -10.73
CA LEU A 87 -6.05 -2.85 -11.69
C LEU A 87 -6.31 -1.56 -10.92
N LEU A 88 -5.41 -0.58 -11.10
CA LEU A 88 -5.45 0.66 -10.33
C LEU A 88 -6.77 1.41 -10.54
N ASP A 89 -7.15 1.68 -11.79
CA ASP A 89 -8.36 2.43 -12.12
C ASP A 89 -9.65 1.83 -11.49
N HIS A 90 -9.78 0.50 -11.52
CA HIS A 90 -10.89 -0.20 -10.88
C HIS A 90 -10.83 -0.10 -9.35
N ALA A 91 -9.64 -0.18 -8.75
CA ALA A 91 -9.47 -0.02 -7.31
C ALA A 91 -9.84 1.40 -6.87
N LEU A 92 -9.51 2.43 -7.66
CA LEU A 92 -9.87 3.81 -7.38
C LEU A 92 -11.39 4.02 -7.42
N VAL A 93 -12.07 3.43 -8.40
CA VAL A 93 -13.55 3.44 -8.45
C VAL A 93 -14.15 2.75 -7.23
N ASP A 94 -13.60 1.60 -6.82
CA ASP A 94 -14.06 0.85 -5.65
C ASP A 94 -13.85 1.64 -4.33
N ILE A 95 -12.74 2.38 -4.20
CA ILE A 95 -12.53 3.30 -3.06
C ILE A 95 -13.56 4.44 -3.12
N GLY A 96 -13.85 4.96 -4.30
CA GLY A 96 -14.85 6.01 -4.52
C GLY A 96 -16.26 5.60 -4.08
N VAL A 97 -16.61 4.32 -4.15
CA VAL A 97 -17.87 3.79 -3.58
C VAL A 97 -17.91 4.00 -2.07
N GLY A 98 -16.82 3.70 -1.36
CA GLY A 98 -16.72 3.88 0.09
C GLY A 98 -16.77 5.34 0.51
N VAL A 99 -16.05 6.22 -0.19
CA VAL A 99 -16.07 7.68 0.06
C VAL A 99 -17.47 8.25 -0.16
N ARG A 100 -18.14 7.87 -1.27
CA ARG A 100 -19.51 8.30 -1.56
C ARG A 100 -20.48 7.80 -0.50
N TRP A 101 -20.36 6.55 -0.06
CA TRP A 101 -21.20 6.00 1.00
C TRP A 101 -21.05 6.75 2.33
N LEU A 102 -19.82 7.11 2.71
CA LEU A 102 -19.58 7.94 3.91
C LEU A 102 -20.33 9.28 3.82
N ARG A 103 -20.21 9.97 2.68
CA ARG A 103 -20.85 11.28 2.48
C ARG A 103 -22.38 11.17 2.41
N GLU A 104 -22.90 10.32 1.54
CA GLU A 104 -24.32 10.29 1.19
C GLU A 104 -25.19 9.49 2.17
N VAL A 105 -24.65 8.40 2.73
CA VAL A 105 -25.44 7.48 3.59
C VAL A 105 -25.17 7.77 5.07
N GLN A 106 -23.91 7.97 5.45
CA GLN A 106 -23.58 8.29 6.85
C GLN A 106 -23.68 9.79 7.17
N GLY A 107 -23.74 10.67 6.15
CA GLY A 107 -23.82 12.11 6.34
C GLY A 107 -22.50 12.70 6.84
N VAL A 108 -21.37 12.08 6.50
CA VAL A 108 -20.04 12.56 6.86
C VAL A 108 -19.71 13.80 6.03
N GLU A 109 -19.40 14.89 6.72
CA GLU A 109 -19.04 16.19 6.13
C GLU A 109 -17.57 16.20 5.68
N THR A 110 -16.68 15.58 6.47
CA THR A 110 -15.24 15.53 6.21
C THR A 110 -14.74 14.09 6.12
N VAL A 111 -14.14 13.74 4.98
CA VAL A 111 -13.52 12.42 4.75
C VAL A 111 -12.00 12.57 4.74
N VAL A 112 -11.31 11.78 5.56
CA VAL A 112 -9.85 11.69 5.59
C VAL A 112 -9.41 10.34 5.04
N LEU A 113 -8.53 10.34 4.05
CA LEU A 113 -7.94 9.11 3.55
C LEU A 113 -6.83 8.65 4.48
N LEU A 114 -6.80 7.36 4.81
CA LEU A 114 -5.71 6.73 5.54
C LEU A 114 -4.98 5.72 4.64
N GLY A 115 -3.77 6.08 4.23
CA GLY A 115 -2.84 5.16 3.60
C GLY A 115 -1.90 4.53 4.62
N ASN A 116 -2.12 3.27 4.98
CA ASN A 116 -1.19 2.49 5.80
C ASN A 116 -0.44 1.46 4.95
N SER A 117 0.88 1.32 5.14
CA SER A 117 1.71 0.40 4.35
C SER A 117 1.58 0.68 2.85
N GLY A 118 1.23 -0.32 2.04
CA GLY A 118 0.94 -0.13 0.61
C GLY A 118 -0.26 0.77 0.35
N GLY A 119 -1.20 0.87 1.29
CA GLY A 119 -2.29 1.84 1.23
C GLY A 119 -1.82 3.28 1.04
N GLY A 120 -0.60 3.65 1.47
CA GLY A 120 -0.01 4.98 1.26
C GLY A 120 -0.10 5.45 -0.19
N SER A 121 0.56 4.69 -1.07
CA SER A 121 0.57 4.95 -2.51
C SER A 121 -0.81 4.80 -3.18
N LEU A 122 -1.62 3.82 -2.75
CA LEU A 122 -2.96 3.61 -3.31
C LEU A 122 -3.91 4.77 -3.01
N MET A 123 -3.92 5.23 -1.76
CA MET A 123 -4.78 6.33 -1.33
C MET A 123 -4.27 7.68 -1.87
N ALA A 124 -2.97 7.81 -2.10
CA ALA A 124 -2.41 8.96 -2.82
C ALA A 124 -2.89 8.99 -4.28
N ALA A 125 -2.85 7.85 -4.99
CA ALA A 125 -3.37 7.72 -6.34
C ALA A 125 -4.88 8.03 -6.40
N TYR A 126 -5.66 7.56 -5.42
CA TYR A 126 -7.09 7.91 -5.31
C TYR A 126 -7.30 9.42 -5.20
N GLN A 127 -6.63 10.09 -4.25
CA GLN A 127 -6.80 11.53 -4.06
C GLN A 127 -6.38 12.32 -5.31
N SER A 128 -5.23 11.95 -5.87
CA SER A 128 -4.71 12.55 -7.09
C SER A 128 -5.71 12.42 -8.25
N GLN A 129 -6.27 11.23 -8.46
CA GLN A 129 -7.26 10.98 -9.51
C GLN A 129 -8.59 11.72 -9.26
N ALA A 130 -9.01 11.83 -8.00
CA ALA A 130 -10.26 12.50 -7.63
C ALA A 130 -10.20 14.03 -7.75
N VAL A 131 -9.01 14.63 -7.61
CA VAL A 131 -8.80 16.07 -7.76
C VAL A 131 -8.50 16.45 -9.21
N GLU A 132 -7.62 15.72 -9.87
CA GLU A 132 -7.21 15.96 -11.26
C GLU A 132 -7.00 14.61 -11.97
N PRO A 133 -7.99 14.10 -12.72
CA PRO A 133 -7.90 12.81 -13.39
C PRO A 133 -6.62 12.64 -14.24
N ASN A 134 -5.81 11.63 -13.92
CA ASN A 134 -4.50 11.40 -14.53
C ASN A 134 -4.14 9.91 -14.76
N VAL A 135 -4.86 8.98 -14.12
CA VAL A 135 -4.64 7.54 -14.29
C VAL A 135 -5.15 7.06 -15.63
N THR A 136 -4.31 6.34 -16.38
CA THR A 136 -4.65 5.71 -17.65
C THR A 136 -4.86 4.20 -17.49
N PRO A 137 -5.76 3.57 -18.27
CA PRO A 137 -5.89 2.12 -18.29
C PRO A 137 -4.65 1.47 -18.92
N LEU A 138 -4.44 0.18 -18.63
CA LEU A 138 -3.45 -0.63 -19.35
C LEU A 138 -3.74 -0.65 -20.86
N ASP A 139 -2.68 -0.82 -21.66
CA ASP A 139 -2.76 -0.89 -23.11
C ASP A 139 -3.79 -1.93 -23.62
N GLY A 140 -4.71 -1.43 -24.45
CA GLY A 140 -5.81 -2.21 -25.00
C GLY A 140 -6.97 -2.46 -24.03
N MET A 141 -7.00 -1.79 -22.88
CA MET A 141 -8.16 -1.76 -21.98
C MET A 141 -8.86 -0.40 -22.04
N ARG A 142 -10.15 -0.39 -21.71
CA ARG A 142 -10.92 0.84 -21.53
C ARG A 142 -10.79 1.30 -20.06
N PRO A 143 -10.82 2.62 -19.79
CA PRO A 143 -10.87 3.12 -18.42
C PRO A 143 -12.08 2.55 -17.66
N ALA A 144 -11.91 2.27 -16.37
CA ALA A 144 -13.01 1.91 -15.49
C ALA A 144 -14.16 2.95 -15.54
N ALA A 145 -15.40 2.49 -15.66
CA ALA A 145 -16.56 3.37 -15.62
C ALA A 145 -16.66 4.11 -14.27
N GLY A 146 -16.71 5.45 -14.32
CA GLY A 146 -16.75 6.33 -13.13
C GLY A 146 -15.38 6.75 -12.60
N LEU A 147 -14.27 6.41 -13.28
CA LEU A 147 -12.91 6.81 -12.90
C LEU A 147 -12.71 8.34 -12.81
N THR A 148 -13.50 9.12 -13.55
CA THR A 148 -13.45 10.60 -13.56
C THR A 148 -14.51 11.25 -12.68
N GLU A 149 -15.24 10.47 -11.88
CA GLU A 149 -16.35 10.92 -11.03
C GLU A 149 -16.11 10.56 -9.55
N LEU A 150 -14.83 10.48 -9.16
CA LEU A 150 -14.43 10.13 -7.81
C LEU A 150 -14.57 11.36 -6.91
N PRO A 151 -15.32 11.29 -5.79
CA PRO A 151 -15.40 12.39 -4.86
C PRO A 151 -14.05 12.59 -4.14
N PRO A 152 -13.43 13.79 -4.16
CA PRO A 152 -12.21 14.03 -3.42
C PRO A 152 -12.43 13.94 -1.91
N ALA A 153 -11.38 13.56 -1.19
CA ALA A 153 -11.34 13.64 0.26
C ALA A 153 -10.75 14.98 0.72
N ASP A 154 -10.97 15.29 2.00
CA ASP A 154 -10.65 16.58 2.61
C ASP A 154 -9.27 16.57 3.28
N GLY A 155 -8.70 15.40 3.57
CA GLY A 155 -7.37 15.25 4.15
C GLY A 155 -6.73 13.89 3.83
N TYR A 156 -5.41 13.81 3.99
CA TYR A 156 -4.61 12.61 3.70
C TYR A 156 -3.67 12.27 4.85
N VAL A 157 -3.75 11.04 5.35
CA VAL A 157 -2.84 10.51 6.38
C VAL A 157 -2.08 9.34 5.78
N ALA A 158 -0.75 9.41 5.78
CA ALA A 158 0.13 8.28 5.50
C ALA A 158 0.74 7.76 6.80
N THR A 159 0.71 6.46 7.06
CA THR A 159 1.29 5.89 8.30
C THR A 159 1.99 4.57 8.04
N ALA A 160 3.25 4.45 8.47
CA ALA A 160 4.12 3.30 8.13
C ALA A 160 3.99 2.92 6.65
N ALA A 161 3.99 3.94 5.79
CA ALA A 161 3.66 3.82 4.37
C ALA A 161 4.92 3.77 3.52
N HIS A 162 4.92 2.91 2.50
CA HIS A 162 6.01 2.83 1.52
C HIS A 162 5.69 3.66 0.27
N PRO A 163 6.70 4.11 -0.51
CA PRO A 163 6.53 5.06 -1.61
C PRO A 163 5.82 4.47 -2.84
N GLY A 164 5.63 3.15 -2.91
CA GLY A 164 4.87 2.52 -4.00
C GLY A 164 5.15 1.03 -4.08
N ARG A 165 4.25 0.28 -4.72
CA ARG A 165 4.47 -1.16 -4.98
C ARG A 165 5.70 -1.41 -5.88
N PRO A 166 6.00 -0.60 -6.92
CA PRO A 166 7.20 -0.78 -7.73
C PRO A 166 8.50 -0.51 -6.98
N GLU A 167 8.56 0.59 -6.22
CA GLU A 167 9.74 0.97 -5.44
C GLU A 167 10.02 -0.04 -4.32
N VAL A 168 9.00 -0.41 -3.55
CA VAL A 168 9.17 -1.33 -2.42
C VAL A 168 9.57 -2.72 -2.91
N LEU A 169 8.93 -3.24 -3.96
CA LEU A 169 9.31 -4.52 -4.54
C LEU A 169 10.75 -4.49 -5.01
N THR A 170 11.13 -3.47 -5.78
CA THR A 170 12.50 -3.40 -6.31
C THR A 170 13.53 -3.31 -5.20
N ALA A 171 13.27 -2.51 -4.16
CA ALA A 171 14.16 -2.39 -3.01
C ALA A 171 14.31 -3.72 -2.24
N TRP A 172 13.31 -4.61 -2.30
CA TRP A 172 13.31 -5.91 -1.63
C TRP A 172 13.72 -7.08 -2.54
N MET A 173 13.77 -6.90 -3.86
CA MET A 173 14.18 -7.94 -4.80
C MET A 173 15.62 -8.36 -4.55
N ASP A 174 15.88 -9.65 -4.54
CA ASP A 174 17.24 -10.17 -4.49
C ASP A 174 17.95 -9.90 -5.81
N ALA A 175 19.00 -9.08 -5.73
CA ALA A 175 19.80 -8.69 -6.89
C ALA A 175 20.64 -9.86 -7.46
N ALA A 176 20.83 -10.93 -6.68
CA ALA A 176 21.67 -12.07 -7.06
C ALA A 176 20.94 -13.11 -7.93
N VAL A 177 19.65 -12.92 -8.21
CA VAL A 177 18.90 -13.82 -9.12
C VAL A 177 19.37 -13.61 -10.56
N VAL A 178 19.84 -14.68 -11.20
CA VAL A 178 20.31 -14.66 -12.60
C VAL A 178 19.37 -15.37 -13.58
N ASP A 179 18.46 -16.21 -13.07
CA ASP A 179 17.38 -16.84 -13.84
C ASP A 179 16.08 -16.76 -13.02
N GLU A 180 15.03 -16.17 -13.59
CA GLU A 180 13.73 -16.03 -12.93
C GLU A 180 12.95 -17.36 -12.80
N ASN A 181 13.42 -18.44 -13.44
CA ASN A 181 12.79 -19.77 -13.40
C ASN A 181 13.58 -20.79 -12.55
N ASP A 182 14.79 -20.45 -12.10
CA ASP A 182 15.60 -21.30 -11.21
C ASP A 182 15.80 -20.59 -9.85
N PRO A 183 15.14 -21.04 -8.77
CA PRO A 183 15.27 -20.40 -7.45
C PRO A 183 16.66 -20.53 -6.81
N VAL A 184 17.52 -21.42 -7.31
CA VAL A 184 18.84 -21.71 -6.75
C VAL A 184 19.94 -20.94 -7.47
N ALA A 185 19.82 -20.71 -8.77
CA ALA A 185 20.80 -19.96 -9.57
C ALA A 185 21.08 -18.58 -8.95
N THR A 186 22.35 -18.31 -8.63
CA THR A 186 22.75 -17.15 -7.84
C THR A 186 24.08 -16.57 -8.31
N ASP A 187 24.13 -15.26 -8.52
CA ASP A 187 25.37 -14.49 -8.67
C ASP A 187 26.00 -14.27 -7.29
N ALA A 188 27.14 -14.90 -7.06
CA ALA A 188 27.80 -14.89 -5.77
C ALA A 188 28.44 -13.51 -5.42
N ASP A 189 28.69 -12.65 -6.41
CA ASP A 189 29.21 -11.28 -6.20
C ASP A 189 28.10 -10.28 -5.81
N LEU A 190 26.85 -10.71 -5.95
CA LEU A 190 25.66 -9.96 -5.53
C LEU A 190 24.89 -10.66 -4.40
N ASP A 191 25.22 -11.89 -4.00
CA ASP A 191 24.49 -12.57 -2.94
C ASP A 191 24.64 -11.81 -1.61
N LEU A 192 23.54 -11.20 -1.18
CA LEU A 192 23.42 -10.41 0.05
C LEU A 192 23.71 -11.26 1.29
N PHE A 193 23.47 -12.58 1.22
CA PHE A 193 23.58 -13.52 2.32
C PHE A 193 24.87 -14.35 2.27
N ASP A 194 25.73 -14.14 1.28
CA ASP A 194 27.07 -14.72 1.25
C ASP A 194 27.98 -14.00 2.25
N GLY A 195 28.68 -14.77 3.09
CA GLY A 195 29.57 -14.23 4.13
C GLY A 195 30.71 -13.35 3.58
N ARG A 196 31.06 -13.48 2.30
CA ARG A 196 32.06 -12.64 1.63
C ARG A 196 31.59 -11.21 1.39
N ASN A 197 30.28 -10.99 1.25
CA ASN A 197 29.67 -9.68 1.04
C ASN A 197 29.08 -9.08 2.33
N GLY A 198 29.01 -9.86 3.42
CA GLY A 198 28.18 -9.60 4.59
C GLY A 198 28.37 -8.25 5.31
N PRO A 199 27.45 -7.89 6.22
CA PRO A 199 27.44 -6.58 6.87
C PRO A 199 28.65 -6.35 7.82
N PRO A 200 29.07 -5.09 8.03
CA PRO A 200 28.51 -3.88 7.44
C PRO A 200 28.82 -3.79 5.93
N TYR A 201 27.80 -3.52 5.12
CA TYR A 201 27.97 -3.56 3.66
C TYR A 201 28.76 -2.35 3.18
N ALA A 202 29.81 -2.60 2.39
CA ALA A 202 30.60 -1.53 1.79
C ALA A 202 29.74 -0.64 0.86
N PRO A 203 29.96 0.69 0.83
CA PRO A 203 29.22 1.59 -0.05
C PRO A 203 29.24 1.17 -1.53
N GLU A 204 30.35 0.64 -2.02
CA GLU A 204 30.52 0.15 -3.39
C GLU A 204 29.65 -1.08 -3.68
N PHE A 205 29.53 -1.99 -2.70
CA PHE A 205 28.63 -3.14 -2.79
C PHE A 205 27.18 -2.67 -2.84
N LEU A 206 26.77 -1.77 -1.94
CA LEU A 206 25.41 -1.22 -1.92
C LEU A 206 25.05 -0.54 -3.24
N ALA A 207 25.95 0.26 -3.80
CA ALA A 207 25.73 0.93 -5.08
C ALA A 207 25.56 -0.08 -6.24
N ARG A 208 26.37 -1.14 -6.28
CA ARG A 208 26.23 -2.24 -7.26
C ARG A 208 24.92 -3.00 -7.07
N TYR A 209 24.60 -3.36 -5.83
CA TYR A 209 23.41 -4.12 -5.47
C TYR A 209 22.13 -3.38 -5.87
N ARG A 210 22.00 -2.09 -5.52
CA ARG A 210 20.84 -1.26 -5.90
C ARG A 210 20.68 -1.14 -7.41
N ARG A 211 21.76 -1.00 -8.18
CA ARG A 211 21.68 -1.00 -9.65
C ARG A 211 21.18 -2.33 -10.20
N ALA A 212 21.66 -3.44 -9.65
CA ALA A 212 21.24 -4.78 -10.07
C ALA A 212 19.77 -5.07 -9.71
N GLN A 213 19.26 -4.60 -8.56
CA GLN A 213 17.82 -4.66 -8.23
C GLN A 213 16.97 -3.96 -9.30
N VAL A 214 17.34 -2.73 -9.68
CA VAL A 214 16.64 -1.96 -10.73
C VAL A 214 16.73 -2.68 -12.09
N ALA A 215 17.91 -3.19 -12.44
CA ALA A 215 18.12 -3.94 -13.68
C ALA A 215 17.22 -5.19 -13.75
N ARG A 216 17.07 -5.92 -12.63
CA ARG A 216 16.17 -7.08 -12.53
C ARG A 216 14.71 -6.69 -12.75
N ASN A 217 14.21 -5.63 -12.10
CA ASN A 217 12.85 -5.14 -12.33
C ASN A 217 12.62 -4.75 -13.80
N HIS A 218 13.60 -4.08 -14.41
CA HIS A 218 13.55 -3.70 -15.82
C HIS A 218 13.52 -4.93 -16.74
N ALA A 219 14.37 -5.92 -16.50
CA ALA A 219 14.42 -7.14 -17.30
C ALA A 219 13.10 -7.92 -17.25
N ILE A 220 12.48 -8.06 -16.06
CA ILE A 220 11.15 -8.66 -15.94
C ILE A 220 10.10 -7.83 -16.67
N THR A 221 10.19 -6.49 -16.62
CA THR A 221 9.29 -5.62 -17.38
C THR A 221 9.42 -5.83 -18.89
N ASP A 222 10.64 -5.83 -19.43
CA ASP A 222 10.89 -6.02 -20.87
C ASP A 222 10.34 -7.38 -21.36
N TRP A 223 10.57 -8.41 -20.55
CA TRP A 223 10.00 -9.73 -20.79
C TRP A 223 8.47 -9.71 -20.73
N ALA A 224 7.87 -9.09 -19.71
CA ALA A 224 6.43 -9.06 -19.53
C ALA A 224 5.73 -8.33 -20.70
N GLU A 225 6.29 -7.23 -21.18
CA GLU A 225 5.79 -6.50 -22.35
C GLU A 225 5.86 -7.35 -23.63
N SER A 226 6.99 -8.01 -23.86
CA SER A 226 7.22 -8.86 -25.03
C SER A 226 6.33 -10.11 -25.00
N GLU A 227 6.23 -10.74 -23.84
CA GLU A 227 5.43 -11.94 -23.63
C GLU A 227 3.94 -11.63 -23.75
N LEU A 228 3.48 -10.48 -23.22
CA LEU A 228 2.07 -10.09 -23.32
C LEU A 228 1.66 -9.91 -24.79
N LYS A 229 2.54 -9.33 -25.62
CA LYS A 229 2.33 -9.23 -27.07
C LYS A 229 2.25 -10.62 -27.71
N ARG A 230 3.18 -11.51 -27.38
CA ARG A 230 3.25 -12.88 -27.93
C ARG A 230 2.01 -13.71 -27.60
N VAL A 231 1.61 -13.76 -26.33
CA VAL A 231 0.46 -14.58 -25.91
C VAL A 231 -0.87 -14.02 -26.45
N ARG A 232 -1.01 -12.69 -26.57
CA ARG A 232 -2.17 -12.06 -27.21
C ARG A 232 -2.28 -12.34 -28.70
N ALA A 233 -1.16 -12.34 -29.42
CA ALA A 233 -1.15 -12.75 -30.83
C ALA A 233 -1.60 -14.21 -31.03
N ALA A 234 -1.39 -15.06 -30.02
CA ALA A 234 -1.87 -16.44 -29.98
C ALA A 234 -3.30 -16.61 -29.42
N GLY A 235 -4.01 -15.52 -29.12
CA GLY A 235 -5.40 -15.55 -28.65
C GLY A 235 -5.58 -15.62 -27.12
N PHE A 236 -4.51 -15.60 -26.33
CA PHE A 236 -4.61 -15.54 -24.86
C PHE A 236 -4.74 -14.10 -24.36
N SER A 237 -5.48 -13.88 -23.28
CA SER A 237 -5.68 -12.54 -22.71
C SER A 237 -4.52 -12.07 -21.82
N ASP A 238 -3.86 -13.02 -21.14
CA ASP A 238 -2.79 -12.82 -20.16
C ASP A 238 -2.09 -14.17 -19.85
N ARG A 239 -1.02 -14.16 -19.05
CA ARG A 239 -0.33 -15.36 -18.56
C ARG A 239 0.13 -15.20 -17.10
N PRO A 240 -0.05 -16.21 -16.23
CA PRO A 240 0.51 -16.20 -14.89
C PRO A 240 2.01 -16.51 -14.88
N PHE A 241 2.74 -15.94 -13.93
CA PHE A 241 4.13 -16.27 -13.64
C PHE A 241 4.47 -15.95 -12.17
N SER A 242 5.64 -16.37 -11.71
CA SER A 242 6.10 -16.13 -10.33
C SER A 242 7.33 -15.23 -10.32
N VAL A 243 7.44 -14.42 -9.27
CA VAL A 243 8.66 -13.68 -8.93
C VAL A 243 9.13 -14.15 -7.57
N MET A 244 10.35 -14.69 -7.52
CA MET A 244 10.91 -15.28 -6.31
C MET A 244 11.96 -14.36 -5.68
N ARG A 245 12.32 -14.65 -4.41
CA ARG A 245 13.41 -13.96 -3.70
C ARG A 245 13.20 -12.45 -3.63
N THR A 246 12.21 -12.04 -2.83
CA THR A 246 11.76 -10.64 -2.66
C THR A 246 11.82 -10.18 -1.20
N TRP A 247 12.82 -10.66 -0.43
CA TRP A 247 13.10 -10.26 0.96
C TRP A 247 14.59 -9.96 1.18
N ALA A 248 15.19 -9.19 0.28
CA ALA A 248 16.62 -8.92 0.23
C ALA A 248 16.94 -7.42 0.09
N ASP A 249 16.25 -6.57 0.86
CA ASP A 249 16.72 -5.19 1.06
C ASP A 249 17.92 -5.19 2.03
N PRO A 250 19.09 -4.64 1.66
CA PRO A 250 20.23 -4.56 2.57
C PRO A 250 19.90 -3.92 3.94
N ARG A 251 18.92 -3.01 4.00
CA ARG A 251 18.46 -2.35 5.23
C ARG A 251 17.78 -3.29 6.23
N MET A 252 17.24 -4.42 5.75
CA MET A 252 16.67 -5.49 6.59
C MET A 252 17.76 -6.28 7.30
N VAL A 253 18.97 -6.35 6.74
CA VAL A 253 20.08 -7.17 7.24
C VAL A 253 21.04 -6.32 8.07
N ASP A 254 21.47 -5.18 7.54
CA ASP A 254 22.44 -4.28 8.15
C ASP A 254 21.75 -3.13 8.90
N PRO A 255 21.76 -3.11 10.24
CA PRO A 255 21.16 -2.04 11.03
C PRO A 255 21.95 -0.71 10.93
N GLY A 256 23.19 -0.73 10.40
CA GLY A 256 23.98 0.48 10.17
C GLY A 256 23.48 1.33 9.00
N ILE A 257 22.70 0.74 8.08
CA ILE A 257 22.07 1.46 6.97
C ILE A 257 20.76 2.06 7.47
N GLU A 258 20.64 3.39 7.47
CA GLU A 258 19.51 4.11 8.08
C GLU A 258 19.24 3.65 9.53
N PRO A 259 20.12 3.95 10.50
CA PRO A 259 19.97 3.44 11.87
C PRO A 259 18.64 3.86 12.53
N THR A 260 17.90 2.89 13.06
CA THR A 260 16.66 3.10 13.82
C THR A 260 16.54 2.11 14.98
N LYS A 261 15.39 2.08 15.68
CA LYS A 261 15.11 1.12 16.76
C LYS A 261 14.63 -0.26 16.27
N ARG A 262 14.66 -0.51 14.96
CA ARG A 262 14.23 -1.80 14.39
C ARG A 262 15.11 -2.94 14.88
N GLN A 263 14.51 -4.12 14.99
CA GLN A 263 15.29 -5.33 15.24
C GLN A 263 16.24 -5.57 14.05
N PRO A 264 17.56 -5.72 14.28
CA PRO A 264 18.50 -6.07 13.21
C PRO A 264 18.20 -7.43 12.58
N ASN A 265 18.56 -7.59 11.30
CA ASN A 265 18.41 -8.83 10.55
C ASN A 265 16.98 -9.41 10.60
N MET A 266 16.00 -8.55 10.32
CA MET A 266 14.57 -8.85 10.40
C MET A 266 13.83 -8.18 9.24
N CYS A 267 12.86 -8.91 8.67
CA CYS A 267 11.82 -8.39 7.78
C CYS A 267 10.45 -8.88 8.28
N TYR A 268 9.37 -8.51 7.59
CA TYR A 268 8.01 -8.92 8.00
C TYR A 268 7.79 -10.44 8.00
N ALA A 269 8.54 -11.19 7.18
CA ALA A 269 8.47 -12.65 7.10
C ALA A 269 9.53 -13.36 7.97
N GLY A 270 10.22 -12.64 8.87
CA GLY A 270 11.24 -13.17 9.77
C GLY A 270 12.66 -12.85 9.31
N VAL A 271 13.60 -13.78 9.54
CA VAL A 271 15.00 -13.59 9.15
C VAL A 271 15.12 -13.50 7.62
N PRO A 272 15.65 -12.39 7.05
CA PRO A 272 15.68 -12.15 5.60
C PRO A 272 16.23 -13.32 4.77
N ALA A 273 17.36 -13.91 5.17
CA ALA A 273 17.96 -15.05 4.44
C ALA A 273 17.00 -16.26 4.31
N LYS A 274 16.19 -16.53 5.34
CA LYS A 274 15.20 -17.62 5.32
C LYS A 274 13.94 -17.20 4.56
N ALA A 275 13.44 -15.99 4.82
CA ALA A 275 12.26 -15.44 4.16
C ALA A 275 12.45 -15.36 2.64
N ASN A 276 13.61 -14.90 2.19
CA ASN A 276 13.96 -14.74 0.78
C ASN A 276 14.00 -16.08 0.02
N ARG A 277 14.36 -17.18 0.70
CA ARG A 277 14.37 -18.54 0.14
C ARG A 277 13.04 -19.28 0.36
N SER A 278 11.97 -18.57 0.71
CA SER A 278 10.64 -19.14 0.94
C SER A 278 9.64 -18.74 -0.15
N ALA A 279 8.45 -19.34 -0.12
CA ALA A 279 7.34 -18.96 -0.99
C ALA A 279 6.59 -17.69 -0.54
N HIS A 280 6.96 -17.08 0.60
CA HIS A 280 6.25 -15.94 1.18
C HIS A 280 6.67 -14.57 0.61
N GLY A 281 7.16 -14.53 -0.63
CA GLY A 281 7.55 -13.28 -1.29
C GLY A 281 6.35 -12.42 -1.68
N ILE A 282 6.51 -11.10 -1.66
CA ILE A 282 5.59 -10.23 -2.42
C ILE A 282 5.80 -10.44 -3.92
N ALA A 283 4.75 -10.24 -4.72
CA ALA A 283 4.74 -10.56 -6.16
C ALA A 283 4.98 -12.05 -6.51
N ALA A 284 4.94 -12.97 -5.53
CA ALA A 284 5.15 -14.40 -5.77
C ALA A 284 4.16 -15.02 -6.77
N ALA A 285 2.95 -14.46 -6.86
CA ALA A 285 1.95 -14.80 -7.87
C ALA A 285 1.59 -13.55 -8.68
N CYS A 286 2.03 -13.50 -9.94
CA CYS A 286 1.79 -12.40 -10.86
C CYS A 286 1.09 -12.89 -12.13
N THR A 287 0.53 -11.94 -12.87
CA THR A 287 0.29 -12.07 -14.31
C THR A 287 1.07 -10.98 -15.04
N LEU A 288 1.20 -11.08 -16.37
CA LEU A 288 1.91 -10.06 -17.16
C LEU A 288 1.23 -8.69 -16.99
N ARG A 289 -0.10 -8.63 -17.03
CA ARG A 289 -0.84 -7.38 -16.80
C ARG A 289 -0.64 -6.84 -15.40
N ASN A 290 -0.62 -7.72 -14.39
CA ASN A 290 -0.39 -7.32 -13.02
C ASN A 290 1.00 -6.71 -12.81
N TRP A 291 2.03 -7.32 -13.41
CA TRP A 291 3.38 -6.77 -13.39
C TRP A 291 3.41 -5.34 -13.94
N LEU A 292 2.82 -5.14 -15.12
CA LEU A 292 2.79 -3.84 -15.79
C LEU A 292 1.89 -2.83 -15.05
N SER A 293 0.82 -3.25 -14.39
CA SER A 293 -0.07 -2.34 -13.66
C SER A 293 0.44 -1.93 -12.29
N MET A 294 1.23 -2.77 -11.62
CA MET A 294 1.51 -2.62 -10.19
C MET A 294 2.97 -2.71 -9.79
N TRP A 295 3.81 -3.45 -10.52
CA TRP A 295 5.16 -3.83 -10.05
C TRP A 295 6.31 -3.24 -10.85
N SER A 296 6.08 -2.91 -12.12
CA SER A 296 7.10 -2.30 -12.97
C SER A 296 7.47 -0.91 -12.50
N LEU A 297 8.77 -0.64 -12.29
CA LEU A 297 9.27 0.71 -12.04
C LEU A 297 9.02 1.68 -13.19
N ARG A 298 8.94 1.17 -14.42
CA ARG A 298 8.86 2.00 -15.64
C ARG A 298 7.45 2.43 -15.95
N VAL A 299 6.48 1.52 -15.84
CA VAL A 299 5.13 1.72 -16.40
C VAL A 299 4.01 1.67 -15.38
N ALA A 300 4.23 1.12 -14.18
CA ALA A 300 3.16 1.04 -13.19
C ALA A 300 2.84 2.44 -12.61
N GLN A 301 1.54 2.72 -12.46
CA GLN A 301 1.02 3.96 -11.90
C GLN A 301 0.75 3.84 -10.38
N THR A 302 1.28 2.81 -9.74
CA THR A 302 1.16 2.55 -8.28
C THR A 302 2.31 3.16 -7.48
N ARG A 303 3.03 4.11 -8.08
CA ARG A 303 4.08 4.92 -7.45
C ARG A 303 3.45 6.14 -6.80
N ALA A 304 3.75 6.43 -5.55
CA ALA A 304 3.13 7.55 -4.83
C ALA A 304 3.59 8.91 -5.35
N GLU A 305 4.88 9.05 -5.70
CA GLU A 305 5.51 10.35 -5.99
C GLU A 305 4.77 11.20 -7.04
N PRO A 306 4.39 10.68 -8.23
CA PRO A 306 3.58 11.45 -9.18
C PRO A 306 2.24 11.91 -8.61
N HIS A 307 1.63 11.14 -7.70
CA HIS A 307 0.34 11.45 -7.10
C HIS A 307 0.44 12.42 -5.93
N LEU A 308 1.49 12.31 -5.10
CA LEU A 308 1.71 13.18 -3.93
C LEU A 308 1.81 14.65 -4.34
N THR A 309 2.41 14.94 -5.51
CA THR A 309 2.52 16.29 -6.09
C THR A 309 1.18 16.91 -6.49
N ARG A 310 0.07 16.16 -6.39
CA ARG A 310 -1.30 16.63 -6.64
C ARG A 310 -2.15 16.68 -5.37
N ILE A 311 -1.60 16.31 -4.21
CA ILE A 311 -2.28 16.35 -2.93
C ILE A 311 -2.01 17.70 -2.26
N ALA A 312 -2.94 18.64 -2.45
CA ALA A 312 -2.88 19.97 -1.85
C ALA A 312 -3.68 20.10 -0.53
N CYS A 313 -4.53 19.11 -0.22
CA CYS A 313 -5.28 19.10 1.03
C CYS A 313 -4.36 18.85 2.24
N PRO A 314 -4.80 19.16 3.47
CA PRO A 314 -3.99 18.93 4.65
C PRO A 314 -3.53 17.48 4.78
N ALA A 315 -2.26 17.30 5.14
CA ALA A 315 -1.64 15.99 5.23
C ALA A 315 -0.90 15.72 6.55
N LEU A 316 -0.85 14.45 6.94
CA LEU A 316 -0.07 13.95 8.06
C LEU A 316 0.71 12.71 7.63
N VAL A 317 2.02 12.67 7.91
CA VAL A 317 2.88 11.51 7.67
C VAL A 317 3.40 10.99 9.00
N ILE A 318 3.11 9.74 9.33
CA ILE A 318 3.53 9.08 10.58
C ILE A 318 4.51 7.95 10.25
N ASN A 319 5.73 8.06 10.76
CA ASN A 319 6.73 6.99 10.71
C ASN A 319 6.58 6.03 11.90
N ALA A 320 6.85 4.74 11.69
CA ALA A 320 7.03 3.76 12.75
C ALA A 320 8.54 3.45 12.87
N ASP A 321 9.16 3.87 13.97
CA ASP A 321 10.63 3.94 14.07
C ASP A 321 11.32 2.57 14.16
N ALA A 322 10.60 1.54 14.61
CA ALA A 322 11.10 0.17 14.72
C ALA A 322 10.59 -0.75 13.59
N ASP A 323 10.06 -0.17 12.50
CA ASP A 323 9.62 -0.90 11.32
C ASP A 323 10.79 -1.60 10.60
N THR A 324 10.54 -2.82 10.11
CA THR A 324 11.53 -3.70 9.49
C THR A 324 11.41 -3.81 7.97
N GLY A 325 10.53 -3.01 7.34
CA GLY A 325 10.35 -2.99 5.89
C GLY A 325 10.00 -1.63 5.30
N VAL A 326 9.59 -0.66 6.13
CA VAL A 326 9.44 0.76 5.77
C VAL A 326 10.40 1.56 6.64
N PHE A 327 11.14 2.48 6.03
CA PHE A 327 12.22 3.20 6.70
C PHE A 327 11.93 4.70 6.79
N PRO A 328 12.60 5.46 7.68
CA PRO A 328 12.37 6.90 7.81
C PRO A 328 12.53 7.68 6.51
N SER A 329 13.44 7.26 5.62
CA SER A 329 13.58 7.87 4.28
C SER A 329 12.34 7.70 3.40
N ASP A 330 11.58 6.61 3.56
CA ASP A 330 10.32 6.40 2.84
C ASP A 330 9.26 7.41 3.30
N ALA A 331 9.14 7.60 4.62
CA ALA A 331 8.26 8.61 5.20
C ALA A 331 8.67 10.04 4.78
N GLN A 332 9.97 10.33 4.78
CA GLN A 332 10.49 11.62 4.33
C GLN A 332 10.17 11.88 2.85
N ARG A 333 10.38 10.89 1.98
CA ARG A 333 10.05 10.99 0.55
C ARG A 333 8.56 11.25 0.32
N ILE A 334 7.68 10.61 1.11
CA ILE A 334 6.25 10.89 1.05
C ILE A 334 5.96 12.33 1.48
N PHE A 335 6.55 12.78 2.60
CA PHE A 335 6.36 14.13 3.12
C PHE A 335 6.83 15.20 2.13
N ASP A 336 8.01 15.03 1.54
CA ASP A 336 8.59 15.96 0.58
C ASP A 336 7.79 16.04 -0.71
N GLY A 337 7.24 14.90 -1.16
CA GLY A 337 6.43 14.81 -2.37
C GLY A 337 5.05 15.49 -2.29
N LEU A 338 4.52 15.75 -1.09
CA LEU A 338 3.22 16.40 -0.91
C LEU A 338 3.24 17.85 -1.38
N ALA A 339 2.29 18.21 -2.26
CA ALA A 339 2.15 19.57 -2.79
C ALA A 339 1.55 20.57 -1.78
N GLY A 340 0.73 20.10 -0.84
CA GLY A 340 0.12 20.95 0.18
C GLY A 340 1.15 21.54 1.15
N ALA A 341 0.98 22.82 1.50
CA ALA A 341 1.79 23.48 2.53
C ALA A 341 1.37 23.09 3.95
N ASP A 342 0.09 22.75 4.17
CA ASP A 342 -0.41 22.24 5.44
C ASP A 342 -0.09 20.74 5.59
N LYS A 343 1.18 20.44 5.83
CA LYS A 343 1.67 19.08 6.06
C LYS A 343 2.39 18.98 7.40
N THR A 344 2.11 17.89 8.11
CA THR A 344 2.71 17.59 9.43
C THR A 344 3.40 16.22 9.36
N GLN A 345 4.51 16.07 10.08
CA GLN A 345 5.20 14.79 10.24
C GLN A 345 5.24 14.40 11.71
N ALA A 346 5.15 13.10 11.99
CA ALA A 346 5.31 12.51 13.31
C ALA A 346 6.05 11.18 13.21
N SER A 347 6.62 10.71 14.32
CA SER A 347 7.22 9.38 14.43
C SER A 347 6.78 8.75 15.75
N VAL A 348 6.51 7.45 15.73
CA VAL A 348 6.15 6.66 16.91
C VAL A 348 7.17 5.53 17.06
N ASP A 349 7.65 5.31 18.27
CA ASP A 349 8.59 4.22 18.59
C ASP A 349 7.87 2.87 18.63
N THR A 350 7.69 2.26 17.45
CA THR A 350 6.93 1.02 17.32
C THR A 350 7.20 0.29 16.01
N ASP A 351 6.71 -0.95 15.92
CA ASP A 351 6.78 -1.77 14.71
C ASP A 351 5.78 -1.32 13.63
N HIS A 352 5.80 -1.99 12.47
CA HIS A 352 4.94 -1.68 11.32
C HIS A 352 3.43 -1.62 11.65
N TYR A 353 2.97 -2.42 12.63
CA TYR A 353 1.57 -2.58 12.98
C TYR A 353 1.20 -1.92 14.33
N PHE A 354 2.11 -1.10 14.86
CA PHE A 354 1.96 -0.38 16.11
C PHE A 354 1.65 -1.32 17.29
N THR A 355 2.26 -2.52 17.33
CA THR A 355 1.92 -3.53 18.35
C THR A 355 2.58 -3.29 19.71
N THR A 356 3.57 -2.41 19.78
CA THR A 356 4.16 -1.97 21.06
C THR A 356 3.05 -1.43 21.98
N PRO A 357 3.02 -1.81 23.27
CA PRO A 357 1.99 -1.35 24.21
C PRO A 357 1.84 0.17 24.18
N GLY A 358 0.61 0.65 23.91
CA GLY A 358 0.28 2.08 23.86
C GLY A 358 0.47 2.76 22.49
N ALA A 359 1.22 2.17 21.56
CA ALA A 359 1.55 2.82 20.28
C ALA A 359 0.32 3.13 19.41
N ARG A 360 -0.69 2.23 19.36
CA ARG A 360 -1.96 2.50 18.67
C ARG A 360 -2.77 3.63 19.31
N THR A 361 -2.70 3.78 20.62
CA THR A 361 -3.33 4.90 21.34
C THR A 361 -2.65 6.21 20.97
N GLU A 362 -1.31 6.25 21.03
CA GLU A 362 -0.50 7.42 20.66
C GLU A 362 -0.74 7.82 19.19
N GLN A 363 -0.75 6.85 18.28
CA GLN A 363 -1.05 7.07 16.87
C GLN A 363 -2.45 7.67 16.69
N ALA A 364 -3.47 7.10 17.36
CA ALA A 364 -4.83 7.59 17.28
C ALA A 364 -4.99 8.99 17.89
N ASP A 365 -4.31 9.30 19.00
CA ASP A 365 -4.29 10.63 19.61
C ASP A 365 -3.62 11.65 18.70
N THR A 366 -2.52 11.28 18.05
CA THR A 366 -1.83 12.11 17.06
C THR A 366 -2.76 12.46 15.90
N ILE A 367 -3.43 11.44 15.31
CA ILE A 367 -4.36 11.64 14.19
C ILE A 367 -5.58 12.47 14.64
N ALA A 368 -6.19 12.15 15.78
CA ALA A 368 -7.38 12.85 16.26
C ALA A 368 -7.07 14.31 16.64
N GLY A 369 -5.93 14.57 17.29
CA GLY A 369 -5.47 15.92 17.56
C GLY A 369 -5.17 16.71 16.28
N TRP A 370 -4.63 16.05 15.25
CA TRP A 370 -4.43 16.65 13.92
C TRP A 370 -5.76 16.98 13.23
N ILE A 371 -6.75 16.07 13.29
CA ILE A 371 -8.12 16.31 12.75
C ILE A 371 -8.80 17.46 13.50
N GLY A 372 -8.78 17.46 14.84
CA GLY A 372 -9.50 18.43 15.67
C GLY A 372 -9.00 19.87 15.54
N LYS A 373 -7.78 20.08 15.05
CA LYS A 373 -7.25 21.41 14.69
C LYS A 373 -7.85 21.97 13.39
N ARG A 374 -8.45 21.13 12.54
CA ARG A 374 -8.88 21.47 11.17
C ARG A 374 -10.38 21.35 10.97
N TRP A 375 -11.01 20.33 11.56
CA TRP A 375 -12.43 20.02 11.40
C TRP A 375 -13.05 19.70 12.77
N ARG A 376 -14.21 20.28 13.07
CA ARG A 376 -14.91 20.17 14.38
C ARG A 376 -16.17 19.33 14.32
#